data_AF-A0A517VW10-F1
#
_entry.id   AF-A0A517VW10-F1
#
_cell.length_a   1.000
_cell.length_b   1.000
_cell.length_c   1.000
_cell.angle_alpha   90.00
_cell.angle_beta   90.00
_cell.angle_gamma   90.00
#
_symmetry.space_group_name_H-M   'P 1'
#
loop_
_entity.id
_entity.type
_entity.pdbx_description
1 polymer ?
#
loop_
_entity_poly.entity_id
_entity_poly.type
_entity_poly.pdbx_seq_one_letter_code
_entity_poly.pdbx_strand_id
1 'polypeptide(L)'
;MSEVKESKFIKYTCYAVPILLVLYVLSIGPAAAFLCDSDGRVKNPEHEALVFTFYTPLIYVATSNKFLLNAYVSYVNLWNDSNTSVE
;
A
#
# COMPACT_ATOMS: atom_id res chain seq x y z
N MET A 1 -23.93 -26.72 18.89
CA MET A 1 -22.93 -26.86 17.80
C MET A 1 -22.58 -25.54 17.08
N SER A 2 -23.01 -24.37 17.59
CA SER A 2 -22.73 -23.03 17.01
C SER A 2 -21.40 -22.43 17.50
N GLU A 3 -21.08 -22.59 18.79
CA GLU A 3 -19.87 -22.02 19.42
C GLU A 3 -18.54 -22.47 18.78
N VAL A 4 -18.49 -23.70 18.27
CA VAL A 4 -17.27 -24.24 17.63
C VAL A 4 -17.00 -23.57 16.27
N LYS A 5 -18.04 -23.04 15.60
CA LYS A 5 -17.89 -22.32 14.33
C LYS A 5 -17.46 -20.86 14.56
N GLU A 6 -18.03 -20.20 15.55
CA GLU A 6 -17.65 -18.81 15.88
C GLU A 6 -16.19 -18.70 16.35
N SER A 7 -15.72 -19.65 17.18
CA SER A 7 -14.32 -19.67 17.63
C SER A 7 -13.31 -19.84 16.49
N LYS A 8 -13.66 -20.57 15.41
CA LYS A 8 -12.82 -20.70 14.21
C LYS A 8 -12.85 -19.44 13.36
N PHE A 9 -14.01 -18.79 13.24
CA PHE A 9 -14.15 -17.56 12.47
C PHE A 9 -13.39 -16.40 13.13
N ILE A 10 -13.48 -16.26 14.45
CA ILE A 10 -12.73 -15.25 15.22
C ILE A 10 -11.22 -15.45 15.05
N LYS A 11 -10.73 -16.69 15.13
CA LYS A 11 -9.32 -17.00 14.88
C LYS A 11 -8.90 -16.65 13.45
N TYR A 12 -9.72 -16.97 12.46
CA TYR A 12 -9.45 -16.64 11.06
C TYR A 12 -9.36 -15.13 10.85
N THR A 13 -10.33 -14.36 11.35
CA THR A 13 -10.32 -12.89 11.28
C THR A 13 -9.09 -12.31 11.99
N CYS A 14 -8.70 -12.87 13.13
CA CYS A 14 -7.52 -12.43 13.87
C CYS A 14 -6.22 -12.61 13.09
N TYR A 15 -6.11 -13.65 12.26
CA TYR A 15 -4.97 -13.82 11.33
C TYR A 15 -5.14 -13.03 10.02
N ALA A 16 -6.37 -12.82 9.56
CA ALA A 16 -6.64 -12.08 8.32
C ALA A 16 -6.30 -10.59 8.48
N VAL A 17 -6.59 -9.98 9.62
CA VAL A 17 -6.29 -8.56 9.88
C VAL A 17 -4.82 -8.18 9.67
N PRO A 18 -3.82 -8.86 10.29
CA PRO A 18 -2.42 -8.53 10.05
C PRO A 18 -2.00 -8.83 8.60
N ILE A 19 -2.53 -9.88 7.97
CA ILE A 19 -2.25 -10.19 6.56
C ILE A 19 -2.77 -9.07 5.65
N LEU A 20 -4.00 -8.60 5.89
CA LEU A 20 -4.61 -7.49 5.15
C LEU A 20 -3.84 -6.18 5.35
N LEU A 21 -3.34 -5.93 6.56
CA LEU A 21 -2.46 -4.79 6.83
C LEU A 21 -1.16 -4.86 6.03
N VAL A 22 -0.51 -6.02 5.98
CA VAL A 22 0.70 -6.22 5.17
C VAL A 22 0.39 -5.99 3.70
N LEU A 23 -0.71 -6.55 3.19
CA LEU A 23 -1.13 -6.36 1.80
C LEU A 23 -1.43 -4.89 1.49
N TYR A 24 -2.09 -4.17 2.41
CA TYR A 24 -2.35 -2.74 2.29
C TYR A 24 -1.07 -1.91 2.22
N VAL A 25 -0.08 -2.20 3.07
CA VAL A 25 1.22 -1.50 3.02
C VAL A 25 1.95 -1.81 1.72
N LEU A 26 1.93 -3.06 1.26
CA LEU A 26 2.62 -3.47 0.04
C LEU A 26 1.94 -2.92 -1.22
N SER A 27 0.62 -2.72 -1.22
CA SER A 27 -0.13 -2.25 -2.39
C SER A 27 0.14 -0.78 -2.76
N ILE A 28 0.79 0.01 -1.90
CA ILE A 28 1.12 1.40 -2.24
C ILE A 28 2.13 1.52 -3.39
N GLY A 29 3.02 0.53 -3.55
CA GLY A 29 3.99 0.48 -4.65
C GLY A 29 3.33 0.42 -6.03
N PRO A 30 2.53 -0.62 -6.33
CA PRO A 30 1.81 -0.69 -7.60
C PRO A 30 0.77 0.43 -7.74
N ALA A 31 0.16 0.92 -6.66
CA ALA A 31 -0.75 2.07 -6.71
C ALA A 31 -0.04 3.36 -7.13
N ALA A 32 1.19 3.59 -6.64
CA ALA A 32 2.01 4.73 -7.05
C ALA A 32 2.44 4.60 -8.51
N ALA A 33 2.84 3.41 -8.96
CA ALA A 33 3.17 3.14 -10.35
C ALA A 33 1.96 3.26 -11.31
N PHE A 34 0.74 3.05 -10.81
CA PHE A 34 -0.49 3.26 -11.59
C PHE A 34 -0.85 4.75 -11.72
N LEU A 35 -0.54 5.55 -10.71
CA LEU A 35 -0.87 6.98 -10.67
C LEU A 35 0.19 7.87 -11.30
N CYS A 36 1.46 7.55 -11.10
CA CYS A 36 2.59 8.34 -11.54
C CYS A 36 3.29 7.65 -12.71
N ASP A 37 3.65 8.43 -13.71
CA ASP A 37 4.55 8.01 -14.77
C ASP A 37 5.99 7.88 -14.26
N SER A 38 6.90 7.29 -15.04
CA SER A 38 8.31 7.12 -14.66
C SER A 38 9.02 8.45 -14.33
N ASP A 39 8.51 9.58 -14.85
CA ASP A 39 8.97 10.94 -14.52
C ASP A 39 8.33 11.53 -13.24
N GLY A 40 7.56 10.76 -12.49
CA GLY A 40 6.83 11.23 -11.29
C GLY A 40 5.65 12.15 -11.61
N ARG A 41 5.21 12.19 -12.87
CA ARG A 41 4.05 12.99 -13.31
C ARG A 41 2.76 12.20 -13.14
N VAL A 42 1.72 12.85 -12.64
CA VAL A 42 0.41 12.22 -12.44
C VAL A 42 -0.21 11.88 -13.81
N LYS A 43 -0.37 10.59 -14.07
CA LYS A 43 -0.95 10.04 -15.32
C LYS A 43 -2.47 10.00 -15.27
N ASN A 44 -3.03 9.69 -14.09
CA ASN A 44 -4.47 9.53 -13.86
C ASN A 44 -4.93 10.46 -12.72
N PRO A 45 -5.02 11.78 -12.95
CA PRO A 45 -5.34 12.77 -11.90
C PRO A 45 -6.73 12.56 -11.27
N GLU A 46 -7.66 11.95 -11.99
CA GLU A 46 -8.99 11.59 -11.50
C GLU A 46 -8.96 10.55 -10.37
N HIS A 47 -7.90 9.76 -10.26
CA HIS A 47 -7.73 8.73 -9.23
C HIS A 47 -6.76 9.14 -8.13
N GLU A 48 -6.01 10.22 -8.33
CA GLU A 48 -4.99 10.72 -7.38
C GLU A 48 -5.61 11.00 -6.00
N ALA A 49 -6.69 11.77 -5.95
CA ALA A 49 -7.31 12.17 -4.68
C ALA A 49 -7.80 10.96 -3.86
N LEU A 50 -8.39 9.97 -4.52
CA LEU A 50 -8.91 8.76 -3.85
C LEU A 50 -7.80 7.91 -3.28
N VAL A 51 -6.76 7.65 -4.08
CA VAL A 51 -5.63 6.83 -3.66
C VAL A 51 -4.81 7.55 -2.58
N PHE A 52 -4.58 8.85 -2.72
CA PHE A 52 -3.92 9.65 -1.70
C PHE A 52 -4.69 9.58 -0.39
N THR A 53 -6.01 9.78 -0.43
CA THR A 53 -6.88 9.69 0.76
C THR A 53 -6.82 8.30 1.40
N PHE A 54 -6.84 7.24 0.59
CA PHE A 54 -6.80 5.84 1.04
C PHE A 54 -5.47 5.51 1.74
N TYR A 55 -4.36 6.08 1.28
CA TYR A 55 -3.03 5.88 1.84
C TYR A 55 -2.57 6.95 2.84
N THR A 56 -3.38 7.98 3.11
CA THR A 56 -3.08 9.04 4.09
C THR A 56 -2.58 8.50 5.43
N PRO A 57 -3.18 7.46 6.05
CA PRO A 57 -2.69 6.94 7.33
C PRO A 57 -1.25 6.40 7.23
N LEU A 58 -0.92 5.74 6.12
CA LEU A 58 0.41 5.21 5.86
C LEU A 58 1.44 6.32 5.64
N ILE A 59 1.07 7.32 4.84
CA ILE A 59 1.90 8.51 4.57
C ILE A 59 2.16 9.27 5.87
N TYR A 60 1.14 9.42 6.72
CA TYR A 60 1.28 10.07 8.03
C TYR A 60 2.26 9.34 8.95
N VAL A 61 2.17 8.01 9.02
CA VAL A 61 3.12 7.20 9.81
C VAL A 61 4.52 7.25 9.23
N ALA A 62 4.66 7.19 7.90
CA ALA A 62 5.95 7.27 7.22
C ALA A 62 6.63 8.63 7.44
N THR A 63 5.89 9.73 7.32
CA THR A 63 6.41 11.10 7.53
C THR A 63 6.76 11.39 8.99
N SER A 64 6.13 10.69 9.94
CA SER A 64 6.46 10.80 11.36
C SER A 64 7.85 10.23 11.71
N ASN A 65 8.43 9.38 10.87
CA ASN A 65 9.72 8.75 11.13
C ASN A 65 10.63 8.74 9.90
N LYS A 66 11.81 9.38 9.99
CA LYS A 66 12.77 9.48 8.88
C LYS A 66 13.17 8.12 8.28
N PHE A 67 13.29 7.08 9.10
CA PHE A 67 13.60 5.73 8.63
C PHE A 67 12.47 5.16 7.78
N LEU A 68 11.22 5.30 8.25
CA LEU A 68 10.04 4.84 7.52
C LEU A 68 9.82 5.65 6.24
N LEU A 69 10.06 6.95 6.28
CA LEU A 69 10.00 7.80 5.09
C LEU A 69 11.01 7.34 4.03
N ASN A 70 12.25 7.04 4.43
CA ASN A 70 13.28 6.57 3.49
C ASN A 70 12.92 5.20 2.91
N ALA A 71 12.40 4.28 3.74
CA ALA A 71 11.91 2.99 3.28
C ALA A 71 10.72 3.14 2.29
N TYR A 72 9.78 4.03 2.59
CA TYR A 72 8.65 4.33 1.74
C TYR A 72 9.08 4.85 0.37
N VAL A 73 9.94 5.87 0.33
CA VAL A 73 10.46 6.45 -0.93
C VAL A 73 11.22 5.40 -1.74
N SER A 74 12.09 4.61 -1.08
CA SER A 74 12.85 3.55 -1.76
C SER A 74 11.93 2.48 -2.36
N TYR A 75 10.86 2.11 -1.63
CA TYR A 75 9.89 1.13 -2.10
C TYR A 75 9.08 1.65 -3.30
N VAL A 76 8.59 2.89 -3.25
CA VAL A 76 7.88 3.51 -4.37
C VAL A 76 8.78 3.65 -5.60
N ASN A 77 10.03 4.06 -5.40
CA ASN A 77 11.00 4.18 -6.48
C ASN A 77 11.27 2.84 -7.16
N LEU A 78 11.36 1.73 -6.41
CA LEU A 78 11.53 0.39 -6.97
C LEU A 78 10.41 0.02 -7.96
N TRP A 79 9.17 0.41 -7.66
CA TRP A 79 8.03 0.16 -8.55
C TRP A 79 8.03 1.09 -9.78
N ASN A 80 8.44 2.35 -9.62
CA ASN A 80 8.54 3.30 -10.74
C ASN A 80 9.67 2.96 -11.72
N ASP A 81 10.82 2.49 -11.22
CA ASP A 81 11.99 2.09 -12.02
C ASP A 81 11.74 0.77 -12.78
N SER A 82 10.97 -0.14 -12.21
CA SER A 82 10.63 -1.43 -12.84
C SER A 82 9.78 -1.30 -14.12
N ASN A 83 9.10 -0.17 -14.32
CA ASN A 83 8.33 0.13 -15.53
C ASN A 83 9.22 0.53 -16.73
N THR A 84 10.53 0.73 -16.53
CA THR A 84 11.47 1.15 -17.58
C THR A 84 12.19 -0.01 -18.25
N SER A 85 12.01 -1.25 -17.76
CA SER A 85 12.68 -2.46 -18.27
C SER A 85 11.84 -3.31 -19.24
N VAL A 86 10.84 -2.74 -19.90
CA VAL A 86 10.14 -3.38 -21.03
C VAL A 86 10.36 -2.52 -22.28
N GLU A 87 11.56 -2.67 -22.86
CA GLU A 87 11.79 -2.42 -24.30
C GLU A 87 11.32 -3.63 -25.12
#